data_AF-A0A958CM35-F1
#
_entry.id   AF-A0A958CM35-F1
#
_cell.length_a   1.000
_cell.length_b   1.000
_cell.length_c   1.000
_cell.angle_alpha   90.00
_cell.angle_beta   90.00
_cell.angle_gamma   90.00
#
_symmetry.space_group_name_H-M   'P 1'
#
loop_
_entity.id
_entity.type
_entity.pdbx_description
1 polymer ?
#
loop_
_entity_poly.entity_id
_entity_poly.type
_entity_poly.pdbx_seq_one_letter_code
_entity_poly.pdbx_strand_id
1 'polypeptide(L)'
;VDELREMMVTGYARPEGGIFLQAAIQQFQMARTTASYMARLYASHGVDVVIDDVCVPSNFVEQYAALFSDPDVYRVLLYPKASVVIDRIRRRGGPLEHIEYVPAIYAFLDSMAKDGWIVLDSSDWTVAQTVSELLASIASARGDARS
;
A
#
# COMPACT_ATOMS: atom_id res chain seq x y z
N VAL A 1 1.01 8.42 0.70
CA VAL A 1 2.29 8.37 1.47
C VAL A 1 3.39 9.17 0.82
N ASP A 2 3.58 9.06 -0.50
CA ASP A 2 4.67 9.73 -1.20
C ASP A 2 4.63 11.27 -1.05
N GLU A 3 3.43 11.86 -1.07
CA GLU A 3 3.24 13.29 -0.79
C GLU A 3 3.85 13.73 0.56
N LEU A 4 3.75 12.89 1.60
CA LEU A 4 4.36 13.18 2.91
C LEU A 4 5.89 13.16 2.83
N ARG A 5 6.44 12.34 1.95
CA ARG A 5 7.89 12.27 1.67
C ARG A 5 8.34 13.50 0.88
N GLU A 6 7.54 13.94 -0.08
CA GLU A 6 7.83 15.08 -0.95
C GLU A 6 7.74 16.44 -0.24
N MET A 7 7.16 16.51 0.97
CA MET A 7 7.21 17.71 1.82
C MET A 7 8.64 18.05 2.33
N MET A 8 9.61 17.15 2.18
CA MET A 8 10.99 17.37 2.64
C MET A 8 11.69 18.42 1.78
N VAL A 9 11.81 19.65 2.30
CA VAL A 9 12.50 20.77 1.60
C VAL A 9 14.01 20.55 1.49
N THR A 10 14.61 19.86 2.48
CA THR A 10 16.04 19.52 2.47
C THR A 10 16.23 18.04 2.72
N GLY A 11 17.22 17.45 2.05
CA GLY A 11 17.60 16.05 2.24
C GLY A 11 16.74 15.01 1.52
N TYR A 12 15.76 15.40 0.69
CA TYR A 12 14.94 14.48 -0.09
C TYR A 12 15.81 13.56 -0.97
N ALA A 13 15.55 12.25 -0.91
CA ALA A 13 16.28 11.21 -1.62
C ALA A 13 15.32 10.37 -2.47
N ARG A 14 15.61 10.27 -3.77
CA ARG A 14 14.87 9.42 -4.71
C ARG A 14 15.48 8.02 -4.80
N PRO A 15 14.67 6.98 -5.02
CA PRO A 15 15.18 5.68 -5.43
C PRO A 15 15.63 5.74 -6.91
N GLU A 16 16.84 6.25 -7.14
CA GLU A 16 17.44 6.35 -8.47
C GLU A 16 17.65 4.95 -9.07
N GLY A 17 17.12 4.72 -10.28
CA GLY A 17 17.23 3.43 -10.97
C GLY A 17 16.62 2.25 -10.20
N GLY A 18 15.63 2.49 -9.34
CA GLY A 18 15.00 1.48 -8.49
C GLY A 18 15.84 1.05 -7.28
N ILE A 19 16.96 1.72 -7.02
CA ILE A 19 17.84 1.42 -5.88
C ILE A 19 17.43 2.29 -4.68
N PHE A 20 17.00 1.64 -3.61
CA PHE A 20 16.63 2.32 -2.37
C PHE A 20 17.84 2.44 -1.45
N LEU A 21 18.57 3.56 -1.55
CA LEU A 21 19.64 3.88 -0.60
C LEU A 21 19.06 4.10 0.81
N GLN A 22 19.91 3.98 1.83
CA GLN A 22 19.52 4.11 3.25
C GLN A 22 18.72 5.38 3.53
N ALA A 23 19.12 6.52 2.94
CA ALA A 23 18.38 7.77 3.08
C ALA A 23 16.94 7.67 2.53
N ALA A 24 16.74 7.06 1.35
CA ALA A 24 15.40 6.87 0.79
C ALA A 24 14.57 5.91 1.66
N ILE A 25 15.15 4.82 2.15
CA ILE A 25 14.48 3.87 3.06
C ILE A 25 13.99 4.58 4.32
N GLN A 26 14.84 5.39 4.95
CA GLN A 26 14.49 6.16 6.15
C GLN A 26 13.37 7.17 5.87
N GLN A 27 13.37 7.79 4.68
CA GLN A 27 12.32 8.72 4.28
C GLN A 27 10.96 8.04 4.08
N PHE A 28 10.93 6.85 3.49
CA PHE A 28 9.71 6.03 3.45
C PHE A 28 9.23 5.70 4.86
N GLN A 29 10.13 5.30 5.76
CA GLN A 29 9.76 5.00 7.15
C GLN A 29 9.16 6.22 7.86
N MET A 30 9.74 7.42 7.69
CA MET A 30 9.19 8.66 8.25
C MET A 30 7.82 9.01 7.66
N ALA A 31 7.65 8.90 6.34
CA ALA A 31 6.38 9.16 5.67
C ALA A 31 5.28 8.20 6.14
N ARG A 32 5.57 6.91 6.26
CA ARG A 32 4.61 5.89 6.75
C ARG A 32 4.28 6.04 8.21
N THR A 33 5.28 6.37 9.04
CA THR A 33 5.08 6.70 10.45
C THR A 33 4.12 7.89 10.56
N THR A 34 4.33 8.94 9.76
CA THR A 34 3.47 10.12 9.72
C THR A 34 2.06 9.77 9.26
N ALA A 35 1.91 9.01 8.17
CA ALA A 35 0.60 8.54 7.69
C ALA A 35 -0.14 7.71 8.75
N SER A 36 0.58 6.86 9.49
CA SER A 36 0.01 6.05 10.58
C SER A 36 -0.48 6.91 11.74
N TYR A 37 0.25 7.96 12.12
CA TYR A 37 -0.20 8.93 13.12
C TYR A 37 -1.45 9.69 12.66
N MET A 38 -1.46 10.17 11.41
CA MET A 38 -2.63 10.86 10.84
C MET A 38 -3.85 9.94 10.84
N ALA A 39 -3.71 8.69 10.38
CA ALA A 39 -4.80 7.73 10.35
C ALA A 39 -5.40 7.48 11.74
N ARG A 40 -4.54 7.29 12.76
CA ARG A 40 -4.99 7.13 14.15
C ARG A 40 -5.68 8.37 14.70
N LEU A 41 -5.20 9.56 14.36
CA LEU A 41 -5.82 10.81 14.78
C LEU A 41 -7.22 10.95 14.19
N TYR A 42 -7.40 10.68 12.90
CA TYR A 42 -8.73 10.74 12.27
C TYR A 42 -9.66 9.63 12.79
N ALA A 43 -9.14 8.41 12.94
CA ALA A 43 -9.91 7.29 13.47
C ALA A 43 -10.40 7.54 14.91
N SER A 44 -9.59 8.19 15.76
CA SER A 44 -10.01 8.56 17.13
C SER A 44 -11.14 9.61 17.16
N HIS A 45 -11.45 10.24 16.03
CA HIS A 45 -12.57 11.15 15.83
C HIS A 45 -13.70 10.52 14.99
N GLY A 46 -13.70 9.20 14.82
CA GLY A 46 -14.75 8.47 14.11
C GLY A 46 -14.71 8.64 12.59
N VAL A 47 -13.55 8.99 12.02
CA VAL A 47 -13.37 9.13 10.58
C VAL A 47 -12.63 7.91 10.02
N ASP A 48 -13.23 7.24 9.04
CA ASP A 48 -12.57 6.17 8.29
C ASP A 48 -11.45 6.75 7.40
N VAL A 49 -10.26 6.15 7.46
CA VAL A 49 -9.08 6.61 6.72
C VAL A 49 -8.56 5.50 5.84
N VAL A 50 -8.22 5.83 4.60
CA VAL A 50 -7.52 4.93 3.68
C VAL A 50 -6.10 5.46 3.48
N ILE A 51 -5.11 4.60 3.72
CA ILE A 51 -3.71 4.86 3.34
C ILE A 51 -3.46 4.13 2.01
N ASP A 52 -3.29 4.91 0.93
CA ASP A 52 -2.83 4.38 -0.36
C ASP A 52 -1.30 4.45 -0.44
N ASP A 53 -0.68 3.29 -0.68
CA ASP A 53 0.78 3.11 -0.68
C ASP A 53 1.20 1.92 -1.54
N VAL A 54 2.44 1.95 -2.02
CA VAL A 54 3.06 0.88 -2.80
C VAL A 54 3.98 0.07 -1.90
N CYS A 55 3.95 -1.25 -2.06
CA CYS A 55 4.71 -2.23 -1.29
C CYS A 55 6.23 -2.22 -1.58
N VAL A 56 6.91 -1.10 -1.32
CA VAL A 56 8.36 -0.90 -1.50
C VAL A 56 8.92 0.07 -0.44
N PRO A 57 10.20 0.00 -0.03
CA PRO A 57 11.16 -1.06 -0.33
C PRO A 57 10.81 -2.36 0.41
N SER A 58 11.69 -3.36 0.36
CA SER A 58 11.45 -4.70 0.91
C SER A 58 11.10 -4.73 2.41
N ASN A 59 11.41 -3.66 3.17
CA ASN A 59 11.02 -3.53 4.57
C ASN A 59 9.65 -2.83 4.77
N PHE A 60 8.79 -2.85 3.75
CA PHE A 60 7.46 -2.23 3.76
C PHE A 60 6.60 -2.69 4.94
N VAL A 61 6.55 -4.01 5.19
CA VAL A 61 5.70 -4.59 6.24
C VAL A 61 6.18 -4.16 7.62
N GLU A 62 7.49 -4.14 7.84
CA GLU A 62 8.13 -3.72 9.08
C GLU A 62 7.86 -2.24 9.37
N GLN A 63 7.81 -1.39 8.35
CA GLN A 63 7.52 0.03 8.50
C GLN A 63 6.07 0.31 8.92
N TYR A 64 5.14 -0.61 8.67
CA TYR A 64 3.75 -0.53 9.12
C TYR A 64 3.44 -1.41 10.33
N ALA A 65 4.40 -2.18 10.85
CA ALA A 65 4.14 -3.19 11.89
C ALA A 65 3.38 -2.64 13.10
N ALA A 66 3.72 -1.42 13.55
CA ALA A 66 3.05 -0.77 14.66
C ALA A 66 1.59 -0.37 14.35
N LEU A 67 1.26 -0.05 13.10
CA LEU A 67 -0.13 0.21 12.68
C LEU A 67 -0.90 -1.09 12.51
N PHE A 68 -0.26 -2.13 11.96
CA PHE A 68 -0.87 -3.44 11.73
C PHE A 68 -1.22 -4.23 12.99
N SER A 69 -0.67 -3.85 14.15
CA SER A 69 -1.06 -4.41 15.45
C SER A 69 -2.40 -3.85 15.97
N ASP A 70 -2.95 -2.83 15.31
CA ASP A 70 -4.23 -2.24 15.68
C ASP A 70 -5.39 -3.10 15.14
N PRO A 71 -6.30 -3.59 16.00
CA PRO A 71 -7.37 -4.51 15.57
C PRO A 71 -8.37 -3.89 14.60
N ASP A 72 -8.47 -2.56 14.54
CA ASP A 72 -9.38 -1.85 13.65
C ASP A 72 -8.75 -1.50 12.29
N VAL A 73 -7.51 -1.97 12.03
CA VAL A 73 -6.80 -1.78 10.76
C VAL A 73 -6.98 -3.00 9.85
N TYR A 74 -7.60 -2.78 8.69
CA TYR A 74 -7.72 -3.77 7.62
C TYR A 74 -6.60 -3.60 6.60
N ARG A 75 -5.78 -4.63 6.44
CA ARG A 75 -4.71 -4.67 5.44
C ARG A 75 -5.24 -5.23 4.14
N VAL A 76 -5.21 -4.43 3.08
CA VAL A 76 -5.79 -4.80 1.78
C VAL A 76 -4.71 -4.79 0.72
N LEU A 77 -4.51 -5.92 0.05
CA LEU A 77 -3.63 -6.02 -1.11
C LEU A 77 -4.49 -6.24 -2.36
N LEU A 78 -4.58 -5.21 -3.20
CA LEU A 78 -5.10 -5.37 -4.55
C LEU A 78 -4.01 -6.03 -5.39
N TYR A 79 -4.23 -7.30 -5.75
CA TYR A 79 -3.25 -8.15 -6.42
C TYR A 79 -3.73 -8.63 -7.80
N PRO A 80 -3.97 -7.71 -8.76
CA PRO A 80 -4.28 -8.09 -10.13
C PRO A 80 -3.09 -8.78 -10.79
N LYS A 81 -3.26 -9.33 -11.99
CA LYS A 81 -2.16 -9.84 -12.81
C LYS A 81 -1.23 -8.69 -13.23
N ALA A 82 0.07 -8.93 -13.24
CA ALA A 82 1.08 -7.92 -13.63
C ALA A 82 0.81 -7.32 -15.02
N SER A 83 0.39 -8.13 -16.00
CA SER A 83 0.02 -7.66 -17.33
C SER A 83 -1.13 -6.64 -17.29
N VAL A 84 -2.13 -6.85 -16.44
CA VAL A 84 -3.26 -5.93 -16.25
C VAL A 84 -2.78 -4.61 -15.63
N VAL A 85 -1.86 -4.65 -14.66
CA VAL A 85 -1.26 -3.43 -14.08
C VAL A 85 -0.54 -2.63 -15.15
N ILE A 86 0.29 -3.29 -15.95
CA ILE A 86 1.04 -2.65 -17.04
C ILE A 86 0.08 -1.98 -18.03
N ASP A 87 -0.98 -2.67 -18.44
CA ASP A 87 -1.97 -2.11 -19.36
C ASP A 87 -2.78 -0.96 -18.75
N ARG A 88 -3.03 -0.99 -17.43
CA ARG A 88 -3.66 0.13 -16.70
C ARG A 88 -2.72 1.34 -16.65
N ILE A 89 -1.42 1.15 -16.38
CA ILE A 89 -0.41 2.23 -16.39
C ILE A 89 -0.34 2.87 -17.77
N ARG A 90 -0.26 2.07 -18.83
CA ARG A 90 -0.27 2.56 -20.22
C ARG A 90 -1.50 3.41 -20.52
N ARG A 91 -2.69 2.93 -20.16
CA ARG A 91 -3.96 3.64 -20.39
C ARG A 91 -4.11 4.92 -19.58
N ARG A 92 -3.53 4.96 -18.38
CA ARG A 92 -3.58 6.15 -17.51
C ARG A 92 -2.81 7.33 -18.11
N GLY A 93 -1.89 7.09 -19.06
CA GLY A 93 -1.09 8.15 -19.68
C GLY A 93 -0.11 8.83 -18.72
N GLY A 94 0.21 8.17 -17.60
CA GLY A 94 1.19 8.63 -16.64
C GLY A 94 2.62 8.22 -17.02
N PRO A 95 3.59 8.40 -16.11
CA PRO A 95 4.98 8.04 -16.34
C PRO A 95 5.12 6.54 -16.63
N LEU A 96 5.63 6.20 -17.82
CA LEU A 96 5.73 4.81 -18.30
C LEU A 96 6.88 4.06 -17.65
N GLU A 97 7.87 4.75 -17.09
CA GLU A 97 8.95 4.18 -16.28
C GLU A 97 8.43 3.38 -15.09
N HIS A 98 7.20 3.62 -14.64
CA HIS A 98 6.56 2.82 -13.60
C HIS A 98 6.37 1.34 -13.99
N ILE A 99 6.31 1.05 -15.29
CA ILE A 99 6.22 -0.32 -15.83
C ILE A 99 7.48 -1.11 -15.48
N GLU A 100 8.65 -0.47 -15.46
CA GLU A 100 9.94 -1.12 -15.21
C GLU A 100 10.04 -1.67 -13.78
N TYR A 101 9.31 -1.07 -12.83
CA TYR A 101 9.28 -1.51 -11.44
C TYR A 101 8.29 -2.65 -11.17
N VAL A 102 7.35 -2.94 -12.08
CA VAL A 102 6.30 -3.95 -11.88
C VAL A 102 6.90 -5.33 -11.55
N PRO A 103 7.89 -5.87 -12.29
CA PRO A 103 8.46 -7.18 -11.96
C PRO A 103 9.08 -7.25 -10.57
N ALA A 104 9.80 -6.21 -10.15
CA ALA A 104 10.43 -6.17 -8.82
C ALA A 104 9.40 -6.08 -7.69
N ILE A 105 8.33 -5.30 -7.88
CA ILE A 105 7.21 -5.22 -6.93
C ILE A 105 6.52 -6.57 -6.82
N TYR A 106 6.22 -7.25 -7.93
CA TYR A 106 5.58 -8.57 -7.88
C TYR A 106 6.48 -9.63 -7.23
N ALA A 107 7.79 -9.63 -7.50
CA ALA A 107 8.72 -10.53 -6.81
C ALA A 107 8.71 -10.33 -5.28
N PHE A 108 8.63 -9.07 -4.83
CA PHE A 108 8.43 -8.78 -3.41
C PHE A 108 7.07 -9.27 -2.92
N LEU A 109 5.98 -8.90 -3.60
CA LEU A 109 4.63 -9.28 -3.22
C LEU A 109 4.43 -10.80 -3.16
N ASP A 110 5.01 -11.56 -4.09
CA ASP A 110 4.96 -13.02 -4.10
C ASP A 110 5.63 -13.63 -2.86
N SER A 111 6.78 -13.09 -2.45
CA SER A 111 7.55 -13.56 -1.30
C SER A 111 7.07 -13.01 0.04
N MET A 112 6.31 -11.91 0.04
CA MET A 112 5.77 -11.28 1.24
C MET A 112 4.74 -12.20 1.93
N ALA A 113 4.86 -12.35 3.26
CA ALA A 113 3.86 -13.01 4.09
C ALA A 113 2.53 -12.25 4.03
N LYS A 114 1.43 -12.98 3.81
CA LYS A 114 0.08 -12.42 3.62
C LYS A 114 -0.83 -12.66 4.82
N ASP A 115 -0.26 -13.06 5.97
CA ASP A 115 -1.03 -13.35 7.18
C ASP A 115 -1.82 -12.12 7.65
N GLY A 116 -3.15 -12.29 7.67
CA GLY A 116 -4.14 -11.26 8.00
C GLY A 116 -4.24 -10.11 7.00
N TRP A 117 -3.78 -10.31 5.77
CA TRP A 117 -4.12 -9.46 4.62
C TRP A 117 -5.40 -9.97 3.94
N ILE A 118 -6.26 -9.03 3.54
CA ILE A 118 -7.31 -9.26 2.56
C ILE A 118 -6.66 -9.13 1.18
N VAL A 119 -6.51 -10.24 0.46
CA VAL A 119 -5.84 -10.28 -0.85
C VAL A 119 -6.86 -10.45 -1.95
N LEU A 120 -6.96 -9.49 -2.86
CA LEU A 120 -8.01 -9.43 -3.88
C LEU A 120 -7.42 -9.37 -5.30
N ASP A 121 -7.71 -10.37 -6.13
CA ASP A 121 -7.42 -10.30 -7.57
C ASP A 121 -8.46 -9.40 -8.26
N SER A 122 -8.09 -8.13 -8.46
CA SER A 122 -8.94 -7.14 -9.13
C SER A 122 -8.73 -7.06 -10.65
N SER A 123 -8.11 -8.08 -11.28
CA SER A 123 -7.74 -8.06 -12.70
C SER A 123 -8.90 -7.66 -13.61
N ASP A 124 -10.04 -8.33 -13.43
CA ASP A 124 -11.20 -8.24 -14.32
C ASP A 124 -12.33 -7.39 -13.72
N TRP A 125 -12.04 -6.65 -12.66
CA TRP A 125 -13.04 -5.85 -11.95
C TRP A 125 -13.05 -4.39 -12.39
N THR A 126 -14.25 -3.83 -12.41
CA THR A 126 -14.46 -2.38 -12.35
C THR A 126 -14.12 -1.86 -10.94
N VAL A 127 -14.00 -0.54 -10.82
CA VAL A 127 -13.82 0.12 -9.51
C VAL A 127 -14.96 -0.24 -8.56
N ALA A 128 -16.21 -0.21 -9.04
CA ALA A 128 -17.38 -0.52 -8.22
C ALA A 128 -17.37 -1.97 -7.72
N GLN A 129 -17.01 -2.93 -8.56
CA GLN A 129 -16.86 -4.34 -8.16
C GLN A 129 -15.74 -4.51 -7.13
N THR A 130 -14.61 -3.82 -7.30
CA THR A 130 -13.49 -3.85 -6.35
C THR A 130 -13.91 -3.34 -4.97
N VAL A 131 -14.64 -2.22 -4.92
CA VAL A 131 -15.15 -1.66 -3.66
C VAL A 131 -16.16 -2.62 -3.02
N SER A 132 -17.07 -3.19 -3.80
CA SER A 132 -18.06 -4.14 -3.29
C SER A 132 -17.40 -5.36 -2.64
N GLU A 133 -16.41 -5.94 -3.31
CA GLU A 133 -15.70 -7.12 -2.79
C GLU A 133 -14.87 -6.80 -1.54
N LEU A 134 -14.22 -5.63 -1.53
CA LEU A 134 -13.49 -5.15 -0.35
C LEU A 134 -14.42 -4.99 0.87
N LEU A 135 -15.56 -4.33 0.70
CA LEU A 135 -16.52 -4.13 1.79
C LEU A 135 -17.06 -5.46 2.32
N ALA A 136 -17.35 -6.42 1.43
CA ALA A 136 -17.77 -7.77 1.82
C ALA A 136 -16.66 -8.49 2.62
N SER A 137 -15.41 -8.38 2.18
CA SER A 137 -14.25 -8.99 2.86
C SER A 137 -14.02 -8.39 4.25
N ILE A 138 -14.13 -7.07 4.40
CA ILE A 138 -14.02 -6.39 5.70
C ILE A 138 -15.16 -6.82 6.63
N ALA A 139 -16.40 -6.95 6.11
CA ALA A 139 -17.53 -7.42 6.90
C ALA A 139 -17.33 -8.84 7.43
N SER A 140 -16.77 -9.74 6.60
CA SER A 140 -16.40 -11.10 7.03
C SER A 140 -15.33 -11.08 8.11
N ALA A 141 -14.24 -10.33 7.90
CA ALA A 141 -13.16 -10.23 8.88
C ALA A 141 -13.62 -9.66 10.23
N ARG A 142 -14.59 -8.73 10.23
CA ARG A 142 -15.22 -8.21 11.45
C ARG A 142 -16.08 -9.25 12.18
N GLY A 143 -16.77 -10.10 11.43
CA GLY A 143 -17.60 -11.19 11.99
C GLY A 143 -16.74 -12.24 12.69
N ASP A 144 -15.64 -12.63 12.08
CA ASP A 144 -14.70 -13.61 12.64
C ASP A 144 -14.01 -13.11 13.91
N ALA A 145 -13.72 -11.81 14.01
CA ALA A 145 -13.10 -11.22 15.21
C ALA A 145 -14.06 -11.08 16.42
N ARG A 146 -15.38 -11.24 16.23
CA ARG A 146 -16.41 -11.11 17.28
C ARG A 146 -17.01 -12.45 17.72
N SER A 147 -16.57 -13.56 17.13
CA SER A 147 -17.03 -14.93 17.42
C SER A 147 -16.04 -15.66 18.32
#